data_AF-A0A9C7QE15-F1
#
_entry.id   AF-A0A9C7QE15-F1
#
_cell.length_a   1.000
_cell.length_b   1.000
_cell.length_c   1.000
_cell.angle_alpha   90.00
_cell.angle_beta   90.00
_cell.angle_gamma   90.00
#
_symmetry.space_group_name_H-M   'P 1'
#
loop_
_entity.id
_entity.type
_entity.pdbx_description
1 polymer ?
#
loop_
_entity_poly.entity_id
_entity_poly.type
_entity_poly.pdbx_seq_one_letter_code
_entity_poly.pdbx_strand_id
1 'polypeptide(L)'
;MVKKISRIKARTRRARLRGFLRWLCYSLVLLLFYLWEVAPLIRGWCPLLIIPLATAVAMLEGEFAAGVFGVFCGFMLDIASGTLIGFSSLWLLAACPTISLLGQFWLKRSWVTHLVMNTITVILICGLDFLFLHWVWERELSGISFMHSLLPAYLWAIALSLPVYLLVRFISMSFRPKEERRLEEAVADSSDEEE
;
A
#
# COMPACT_ATOMS: atom_id res chain seq x y z
N MET A 1 -1.01 -39.55 21.02
CA MET A 1 -0.22 -38.91 19.94
C MET A 1 -1.08 -38.36 18.79
N VAL A 2 -2.07 -39.10 18.29
CA VAL A 2 -2.95 -38.74 17.15
C VAL A 2 -3.74 -37.42 17.35
N LYS A 3 -4.27 -37.17 18.56
CA LYS A 3 -4.96 -35.90 18.91
C LYS A 3 -4.06 -34.65 18.87
N LYS A 4 -2.74 -34.80 18.97
CA LYS A 4 -1.78 -33.67 18.91
C LYS A 4 -1.53 -33.28 17.44
N ILE A 5 -1.42 -34.28 16.55
CA ILE A 5 -1.19 -34.10 15.11
C ILE A 5 -2.41 -33.45 14.42
N SER A 6 -3.64 -33.84 14.78
CA SER A 6 -4.85 -33.21 14.22
C SER A 6 -5.01 -31.75 14.65
N ARG A 7 -4.63 -31.40 15.89
CA ARG A 7 -4.62 -30.01 16.38
C ARG A 7 -3.54 -29.17 15.70
N ILE A 8 -2.38 -29.74 15.40
CA ILE A 8 -1.32 -29.07 14.64
C ILE A 8 -1.83 -28.77 13.22
N LYS A 9 -2.38 -29.76 12.50
CA LYS A 9 -2.93 -29.58 11.14
C LYS A 9 -4.10 -28.59 11.08
N ALA A 10 -4.97 -28.57 12.10
CA ALA A 10 -6.05 -27.59 12.23
C ALA A 10 -5.54 -26.18 12.55
N ARG A 11 -4.48 -26.03 13.35
CA ARG A 11 -3.79 -24.75 13.57
C ARG A 11 -3.14 -24.23 12.29
N THR A 12 -2.50 -25.09 11.50
CA THR A 12 -1.89 -24.73 10.20
C THR A 12 -2.94 -24.28 9.18
N ARG A 13 -4.09 -24.96 9.10
CA ARG A 13 -5.21 -24.54 8.23
C ARG A 13 -5.78 -23.18 8.64
N ARG A 14 -5.97 -22.94 9.95
CA ARG A 14 -6.47 -21.65 10.45
C ARG A 14 -5.47 -20.51 10.24
N ALA A 15 -4.16 -20.77 10.34
CA ALA A 15 -3.12 -19.79 10.02
C ALA A 15 -3.11 -19.45 8.53
N ARG A 16 -3.16 -20.46 7.65
CA ARG A 16 -3.22 -20.26 6.19
C ARG A 16 -4.50 -19.56 5.74
N LEU A 17 -5.64 -19.89 6.35
CA LEU A 17 -6.92 -19.22 6.08
C LEU A 17 -6.92 -17.76 6.53
N ARG A 18 -6.28 -17.43 7.66
CA ARG A 18 -6.15 -16.03 8.11
C ARG A 18 -5.20 -15.22 7.23
N GLY A 19 -4.10 -15.82 6.77
CA GLY A 19 -3.23 -15.22 5.76
C GLY A 19 -4.00 -14.91 4.47
N PHE A 20 -4.77 -15.89 3.97
CA PHE A 20 -5.64 -15.71 2.81
C PHE A 20 -6.71 -14.63 3.04
N LEU A 21 -7.37 -14.63 4.20
CA LEU A 21 -8.40 -13.65 4.53
C LEU A 21 -7.83 -12.24 4.68
N ARG A 22 -6.59 -12.09 5.16
CA ARG A 22 -5.87 -10.81 5.21
C ARG A 22 -5.64 -10.26 3.81
N TRP A 23 -5.11 -11.09 2.90
CA TRP A 23 -4.92 -10.71 1.49
C TRP A 23 -6.25 -10.44 0.78
N LEU A 24 -7.29 -11.22 1.09
CA LEU A 24 -8.66 -10.98 0.61
C LEU A 24 -9.17 -9.62 1.09
N CYS A 25 -8.95 -9.27 2.36
CA CYS A 25 -9.34 -7.97 2.91
C CYS A 25 -8.57 -6.82 2.24
N TYR A 26 -7.27 -6.96 2.01
CA TYR A 26 -6.49 -5.95 1.29
C TYR A 26 -6.99 -5.76 -0.15
N SER A 27 -7.27 -6.87 -0.85
CA SER A 27 -7.86 -6.83 -2.20
C SER A 27 -9.25 -6.20 -2.20
N LEU A 28 -10.08 -6.47 -1.18
CA LEU A 28 -11.41 -5.86 -1.03
C LEU A 28 -11.32 -4.36 -0.80
N VAL A 29 -10.40 -3.90 0.06
CA VAL A 29 -10.17 -2.47 0.31
C VAL A 29 -9.64 -1.78 -0.95
N LEU A 30 -8.70 -2.40 -1.66
CA LEU A 30 -8.21 -1.91 -2.94
C LEU A 30 -9.35 -1.74 -3.95
N LEU A 31 -10.23 -2.73 -4.04
CA LEU A 31 -11.39 -2.69 -4.93
C LEU A 31 -12.39 -1.59 -4.52
N LEU A 32 -12.64 -1.40 -3.22
CA LEU A 32 -13.48 -0.30 -2.74
C LEU A 32 -12.90 1.07 -3.10
N PHE A 33 -11.59 1.26 -2.94
CA PHE A 33 -10.92 2.51 -3.32
C PHE A 33 -10.95 2.75 -4.82
N TYR A 34 -10.73 1.71 -5.63
CA TYR A 34 -10.86 1.80 -7.08
C TYR A 34 -12.28 2.14 -7.53
N LEU A 35 -13.31 1.51 -6.93
CA LEU A 35 -14.70 1.86 -7.23
C LEU A 35 -15.02 3.31 -6.86
N TRP A 36 -14.47 3.81 -5.75
CA TRP A 36 -14.62 5.19 -5.34
C TRP A 36 -13.96 6.16 -6.33
N GLU A 37 -12.82 5.76 -6.89
CA GLU A 37 -12.06 6.56 -7.85
C GLU A 37 -12.74 6.61 -9.23
N VAL A 38 -13.29 5.48 -9.70
CA VAL A 38 -14.02 5.39 -10.98
C VAL A 38 -15.41 6.04 -10.89
N ALA A 39 -16.08 5.97 -9.74
CA ALA A 39 -17.42 6.51 -9.53
C ALA A 39 -17.44 7.42 -8.29
N PRO A 40 -16.92 8.65 -8.38
CA PRO A 40 -16.91 9.57 -7.24
C PRO A 40 -18.34 9.94 -6.86
N LEU A 41 -18.78 9.54 -5.65
CA LEU A 41 -20.10 9.91 -5.10
C LEU A 41 -20.28 11.44 -5.01
N ILE A 42 -19.17 12.20 -4.96
CA ILE A 42 -19.15 13.65 -4.88
C ILE A 42 -18.44 14.19 -6.12
N ARG A 43 -19.16 14.95 -6.96
CA ARG A 43 -18.61 15.60 -8.16
C ARG A 43 -17.36 16.42 -7.80
N GLY A 44 -16.22 16.08 -8.39
CA GLY A 44 -14.94 16.78 -8.20
C GLY A 44 -14.04 16.25 -7.08
N TRP A 45 -14.44 15.18 -6.39
CA TRP A 45 -13.62 14.54 -5.35
C TRP A 45 -13.12 13.17 -5.85
N CYS A 46 -11.98 13.16 -6.54
CA CYS A 46 -11.28 11.93 -6.93
C CYS A 46 -9.98 11.78 -6.13
N PRO A 47 -10.02 11.40 -4.84
CA PRO A 47 -8.79 11.18 -4.09
C PRO A 47 -8.10 9.90 -4.58
N LEU A 48 -6.82 9.99 -4.97
CA LEU A 48 -5.98 8.83 -5.34
C LEU A 48 -5.63 8.01 -4.09
N LEU A 49 -6.61 7.30 -3.53
CA LEU A 49 -6.45 6.52 -2.29
C LEU A 49 -5.68 5.21 -2.49
N ILE A 50 -5.47 4.80 -3.75
CA ILE A 50 -4.71 3.59 -4.09
C ILE A 50 -3.23 3.73 -3.71
N ILE A 51 -2.63 4.92 -3.86
CA ILE A 51 -1.23 5.20 -3.50
C ILE A 51 -0.98 5.07 -1.99
N PRO A 52 -1.71 5.75 -1.09
CA PRO A 52 -1.53 5.60 0.35
C PRO A 52 -1.87 4.20 0.86
N LEU A 53 -2.74 3.47 0.16
CA LEU A 53 -2.99 2.06 0.44
C LEU A 53 -1.76 1.20 0.14
N ALA A 54 -1.15 1.40 -1.04
CA ALA A 54 0.04 0.67 -1.45
C ALA A 54 1.23 0.93 -0.50
N THR A 55 1.45 2.19 -0.10
CA THR A 55 2.52 2.54 0.85
C THR A 55 2.25 2.00 2.26
N ALA A 56 0.99 1.99 2.71
CA ALA A 56 0.61 1.42 4.01
C ALA A 56 0.85 -0.10 4.06
N VAL A 57 0.47 -0.81 3.00
CA VAL A 57 0.72 -2.26 2.87
C VAL A 57 2.22 -2.53 2.78
N ALA A 58 2.97 -1.73 2.03
CA ALA A 58 4.43 -1.85 1.91
C ALA A 58 5.18 -1.69 3.24
N MET A 59 4.69 -0.84 4.15
CA MET A 59 5.29 -0.70 5.48
C MET A 59 4.92 -1.82 6.45
N LEU A 60 3.85 -2.57 6.16
CA LEU A 60 3.29 -3.60 7.04
C LEU A 60 3.70 -5.02 6.64
N GLU A 61 3.90 -5.25 5.35
CA GLU A 61 4.26 -6.52 4.73
C GLU A 61 5.73 -6.56 4.28
N GLY A 62 6.22 -7.72 3.85
CA GLY A 62 7.58 -7.88 3.32
C GLY A 62 7.72 -7.38 1.87
N GLU A 63 8.96 -7.20 1.41
CA GLU A 63 9.30 -6.47 0.18
C GLU A 63 8.72 -7.12 -1.09
N PHE A 64 8.75 -8.45 -1.20
CA PHE A 64 8.20 -9.18 -2.33
C PHE A 64 6.67 -9.03 -2.41
N ALA A 65 6.01 -9.11 -1.26
CA ALA A 65 4.56 -9.04 -1.19
C ALA A 65 4.07 -7.61 -1.44
N ALA A 66 4.82 -6.62 -0.96
CA ALA A 66 4.62 -5.20 -1.24
C ALA A 66 4.79 -4.87 -2.72
N GLY A 67 5.82 -5.42 -3.38
CA GLY A 67 6.06 -5.21 -4.81
C GLY A 67 4.94 -5.76 -5.70
N VAL A 68 4.53 -7.01 -5.48
CA VAL A 68 3.42 -7.62 -6.23
C VAL A 68 2.13 -6.84 -6.03
N PHE A 69 1.80 -6.46 -4.78
CA PHE A 69 0.62 -5.65 -4.50
C PHE A 69 0.71 -4.26 -5.16
N GLY A 70 1.88 -3.62 -5.13
CA GLY A 70 2.14 -2.34 -5.78
C GLY A 70 1.88 -2.36 -7.29
N VAL A 71 2.26 -3.44 -7.99
CA VAL A 71 1.96 -3.62 -9.43
C VAL A 71 0.46 -3.62 -9.69
N PHE A 72 -0.30 -4.41 -8.92
CA PHE A 72 -1.76 -4.49 -9.04
C PHE A 72 -2.43 -3.14 -8.74
N CYS A 73 -1.98 -2.45 -7.69
CA CYS A 73 -2.42 -1.10 -7.37
C CYS A 73 -2.18 -0.13 -8.53
N GLY A 74 -0.97 -0.10 -9.09
CA GLY A 74 -0.65 0.77 -10.22
C GLY A 74 -1.47 0.45 -11.47
N PHE A 75 -1.81 -0.82 -11.68
CA PHE A 75 -2.60 -1.23 -12.85
C PHE A 75 -4.04 -0.74 -12.73
N MET A 76 -4.63 -0.85 -11.53
CA MET A 76 -5.96 -0.30 -11.23
C MET A 76 -5.96 1.23 -11.32
N LEU A 77 -4.89 1.88 -10.88
CA LEU A 77 -4.73 3.33 -11.00
C LEU A 77 -4.68 3.80 -12.45
N ASP A 78 -3.93 3.09 -13.30
CA ASP A 78 -3.83 3.40 -14.73
C ASP A 78 -5.19 3.22 -15.45
N ILE A 79 -5.95 2.18 -15.09
CA ILE A 79 -7.30 1.98 -15.62
C ILE A 79 -8.25 3.10 -15.18
N ALA A 80 -8.19 3.50 -13.90
CA ALA A 80 -9.06 4.56 -13.37
C ALA A 80 -8.75 5.93 -13.99
N SER A 81 -7.47 6.22 -14.18
CA SER A 81 -7.01 7.51 -14.71
C SER A 81 -7.07 7.61 -16.24
N GLY A 82 -7.27 6.49 -16.95
CA GLY A 82 -7.24 6.42 -18.41
C GLY A 82 -5.85 6.73 -18.99
N THR A 83 -4.80 6.58 -18.19
CA THR A 83 -3.39 6.78 -18.57
C THR A 83 -2.84 5.55 -19.28
N LEU A 84 -1.60 5.64 -19.77
CA LEU A 84 -0.90 4.49 -20.36
C LEU A 84 -0.82 3.34 -19.35
N ILE A 85 -1.44 2.22 -19.72
CA ILE A 85 -1.46 1.01 -18.90
C ILE A 85 -0.03 0.56 -18.60
N GLY A 86 0.30 0.47 -17.32
CA GLY A 86 1.61 0.02 -16.84
C GLY A 86 2.55 1.16 -16.43
N PHE A 87 2.20 2.43 -16.69
CA PHE A 87 3.03 3.56 -16.27
C PHE A 87 3.08 3.67 -14.74
N SER A 88 1.92 3.74 -14.09
CA SER A 88 1.87 3.79 -12.62
C SER A 88 2.35 2.48 -11.99
N SER A 89 2.07 1.34 -12.63
CA SER A 89 2.56 0.03 -12.15
C SER A 89 4.07 -0.05 -12.05
N LEU A 90 4.81 0.46 -13.05
CA LEU A 90 6.27 0.40 -13.05
C LEU A 90 6.87 1.23 -11.90
N TRP A 91 6.31 2.41 -11.64
CA TRP A 91 6.79 3.27 -10.56
C TRP A 91 6.42 2.74 -9.18
N LEU A 92 5.19 2.25 -8.99
CA LEU A 92 4.78 1.59 -7.74
C LEU A 92 5.56 0.29 -7.49
N LEU A 93 5.93 -0.45 -8.54
CA LEU A 93 6.81 -1.61 -8.42
C LEU A 93 8.19 -1.24 -7.88
N ALA A 94 8.73 -0.08 -8.22
CA ALA A 94 10.01 0.39 -7.67
C ALA A 94 9.84 1.00 -6.26
N ALA A 95 8.77 1.77 -6.05
CA ALA A 95 8.54 2.50 -4.80
C ALA A 95 8.12 1.58 -3.64
N CYS A 96 7.24 0.59 -3.85
CA CYS A 96 6.74 -0.26 -2.78
C CYS A 96 7.84 -1.13 -2.11
N PRO A 97 8.70 -1.85 -2.85
CA PRO A 97 9.80 -2.61 -2.26
C PRO A 97 10.85 -1.72 -1.60
N THR A 98 11.15 -0.54 -2.17
CA THR A 98 12.12 0.39 -1.57
C THR A 98 11.61 0.93 -0.23
N ILE A 99 10.33 1.30 -0.13
CA ILE A 99 9.69 1.69 1.14
C ILE A 99 9.69 0.55 2.15
N SER A 100 9.38 -0.67 1.70
CA SER A 100 9.37 -1.87 2.55
C SER A 100 10.77 -2.14 3.12
N LEU A 101 11.80 -2.06 2.28
CA LEU A 101 13.18 -2.31 2.68
C LEU A 101 13.69 -1.21 3.62
N LEU A 102 13.39 0.06 3.31
CA LEU A 102 13.74 1.20 4.16
C LEU A 102 13.02 1.13 5.53
N GLY A 103 11.81 0.58 5.54
CA GLY A 103 11.04 0.23 6.73
C GLY A 103 11.71 -0.78 7.65
N GLN A 104 12.49 -1.72 7.09
CA GLN A 104 13.19 -2.75 7.86
C GLN A 104 14.49 -2.23 8.48
N PHE A 105 15.23 -1.37 7.78
CA PHE A 105 16.56 -0.93 8.24
C PHE A 105 16.56 0.36 9.08
N TRP A 106 15.71 1.35 8.77
CA TRP A 106 15.91 2.73 9.25
C TRP A 106 14.72 3.34 9.98
N LEU A 107 13.53 2.75 9.89
CA LEU A 107 12.29 3.43 10.23
C LEU A 107 11.57 2.81 11.44
N LYS A 108 11.50 3.56 12.55
CA LYS A 108 10.55 3.23 13.63
C LYS A 108 9.13 3.26 13.07
N ARG A 109 8.37 2.18 13.27
CA ARG A 109 7.00 2.01 12.75
C ARG A 109 6.01 2.96 13.44
N SER A 110 5.99 4.22 12.99
CA SER A 110 5.12 5.29 13.47
C SER A 110 4.19 5.80 12.37
N TRP A 111 3.09 6.46 12.76
CA TRP A 111 2.15 7.09 11.83
C TRP A 111 2.79 8.28 11.09
N VAL A 112 3.73 8.98 11.72
CA VAL A 112 4.51 10.07 11.09
C VAL A 112 5.40 9.53 9.98
N THR A 113 6.01 8.38 10.22
CA THR A 113 6.88 7.71 9.25
C THR A 113 6.13 7.31 7.98
N HIS A 114 4.91 6.77 8.12
CA HIS A 114 4.05 6.47 6.98
C HIS A 114 3.65 7.72 6.22
N LEU A 115 3.29 8.79 6.93
CA LEU A 115 2.94 10.08 6.31
C LEU A 115 4.10 10.65 5.48
N VAL A 116 5.33 10.63 6.02
CA VAL A 116 6.53 11.11 5.31
C VAL A 116 6.82 10.25 4.08
N MET A 117 6.81 8.92 4.22
CA MET A 117 7.07 8.02 3.09
C MET A 117 6.00 8.16 2.00
N ASN A 118 4.73 8.21 2.38
CA ASN A 118 3.64 8.45 1.44
C ASN A 118 3.78 9.79 0.73
N THR A 119 4.15 10.85 1.45
CA THR A 119 4.37 12.19 0.87
C THR A 119 5.50 12.16 -0.16
N ILE A 120 6.63 11.52 0.16
CA ILE A 120 7.76 11.37 -0.77
C ILE A 120 7.33 10.59 -2.02
N THR A 121 6.61 9.48 -1.84
CA THR A 121 6.11 8.67 -2.96
C THR A 121 5.13 9.45 -3.85
N VAL A 122 4.20 10.18 -3.24
CA VAL A 122 3.23 11.02 -3.97
C VAL A 122 3.94 12.12 -4.76
N ILE A 123 4.92 12.81 -4.16
CA ILE A 123 5.70 13.86 -4.84
C ILE A 123 6.49 13.26 -6.01
N LEU A 124 7.11 12.10 -5.82
CA LEU A 124 7.83 11.40 -6.88
C LEU A 124 6.87 11.04 -8.02
N ILE A 125 5.78 10.31 -7.75
CA ILE A 125 4.82 9.92 -8.79
C ILE A 125 4.24 11.16 -9.49
N CYS A 126 3.86 12.20 -8.75
CA CYS A 126 3.36 13.46 -9.31
C CYS A 126 4.41 14.14 -10.23
N GLY A 127 5.68 14.17 -9.84
CA GLY A 127 6.76 14.75 -10.65
C GLY A 127 7.03 13.95 -11.92
N LEU A 128 6.95 12.63 -11.83
CA LEU A 128 7.15 11.74 -12.97
C LEU A 128 5.95 11.73 -13.93
N ASP A 129 4.73 11.74 -13.41
CA ASP A 129 3.51 11.96 -14.19
C ASP A 129 3.60 13.28 -14.96
N PHE A 130 3.99 14.36 -14.29
CA PHE A 130 4.17 15.66 -14.92
C PHE A 130 5.23 15.62 -16.03
N LEU A 131 6.40 15.03 -15.76
CA LEU A 131 7.48 14.92 -16.75
C LEU A 131 7.02 14.11 -17.97
N PHE A 132 6.33 12.99 -17.76
CA PHE A 132 5.89 12.11 -18.85
C PHE A 132 4.72 12.72 -19.64
N LEU A 133 3.72 13.29 -18.96
CA LEU A 133 2.59 13.96 -19.62
C LEU A 133 3.03 15.19 -20.42
N HIS A 134 4.06 15.90 -19.94
CA HIS A 134 4.62 17.06 -20.63
C HIS A 134 5.53 16.66 -21.79
N TRP A 135 6.44 15.71 -21.58
CA TRP A 135 7.48 15.35 -22.56
C TRP A 135 7.00 14.37 -23.63
N VAL A 136 6.17 13.38 -23.28
CA VAL A 136 5.74 12.33 -24.22
C VAL A 136 4.46 12.70 -24.96
N TRP A 137 3.57 13.51 -24.36
CA TRP A 137 2.24 13.71 -24.93
C TRP A 137 2.01 15.06 -25.62
N GLU A 138 2.86 16.10 -25.46
CA GLU A 138 2.70 17.43 -26.09
C GLU A 138 1.24 17.92 -26.24
N ARG A 139 0.39 17.70 -25.23
CA ARG A 139 -1.00 18.17 -25.28
C ARG A 139 -1.03 19.61 -24.78
N GLU A 140 -1.30 20.58 -25.64
CA GLU A 140 -1.41 22.00 -25.24
C GLU A 140 -2.51 22.29 -24.19
N LEU A 141 -3.39 21.31 -23.90
CA LEU A 141 -4.37 21.35 -22.80
C LEU A 141 -4.04 20.44 -21.58
N SER A 142 -2.93 19.70 -21.59
CA SER A 142 -2.60 18.74 -20.52
C SER A 142 -2.23 19.41 -19.20
N GLY A 143 -1.53 20.55 -19.26
CA GLY A 143 -1.09 21.28 -18.06
C GLY A 143 -2.25 21.84 -17.23
N ILE A 144 -3.34 22.27 -17.87
CA ILE A 144 -4.47 22.92 -17.20
C ILE A 144 -5.33 21.87 -16.45
N SER A 145 -5.56 20.71 -17.06
CA SER A 145 -6.26 19.59 -16.39
C SER A 145 -5.42 18.97 -15.26
N PHE A 146 -4.10 18.89 -15.44
CA PHE A 146 -3.20 18.41 -14.40
C PHE A 146 -3.21 19.32 -13.15
N MET A 147 -3.10 20.63 -13.37
CA MET A 147 -3.07 21.60 -12.27
C MET A 147 -4.40 21.66 -11.49
N HIS A 148 -5.54 21.55 -12.18
CA HIS A 148 -6.85 21.68 -11.54
C HIS A 148 -7.47 20.37 -11.06
N SER A 149 -7.10 19.21 -11.60
CA SER A 149 -7.72 17.92 -11.24
C SER A 149 -6.75 16.94 -10.56
N LEU A 150 -5.50 16.84 -11.02
CA LEU A 150 -4.53 15.87 -10.48
C LEU A 150 -3.83 16.39 -9.23
N LEU A 151 -3.44 17.66 -9.21
CA LEU A 151 -2.81 18.31 -8.04
C LEU A 151 -3.68 18.25 -6.76
N PRO A 152 -4.97 18.64 -6.79
CA PRO A 152 -5.83 18.49 -5.61
C PRO A 152 -6.04 17.03 -5.23
N ALA A 153 -6.09 16.10 -6.19
CA ALA A 153 -6.24 14.68 -5.92
C ALA A 153 -5.02 14.10 -5.16
N TYR A 154 -3.81 14.52 -5.51
CA TYR A 154 -2.57 14.16 -4.78
C TYR A 154 -2.51 14.79 -3.38
N LEU A 155 -2.95 16.05 -3.23
CA LEU A 155 -3.08 16.69 -1.91
C LEU A 155 -4.07 15.94 -1.02
N TRP A 156 -5.21 15.50 -1.58
CA TRP A 156 -6.17 14.66 -0.87
C TRP A 156 -5.60 13.29 -0.53
N ALA A 157 -4.77 12.69 -1.38
CA ALA A 157 -4.10 11.42 -1.09
C ALA A 157 -3.13 11.54 0.12
N ILE A 158 -2.48 12.70 0.29
CA ILE A 158 -1.66 12.99 1.47
C ILE A 158 -2.54 13.22 2.70
N ALA A 159 -3.59 14.05 2.60
CA ALA A 159 -4.48 14.33 3.73
C ALA A 159 -5.21 13.07 4.23
N LEU A 160 -5.63 12.20 3.30
CA LEU A 160 -6.33 10.95 3.59
C LEU A 160 -5.37 9.78 3.85
N SER A 161 -4.05 9.98 3.82
CA SER A 161 -3.11 8.88 4.11
C SER A 161 -3.21 8.41 5.56
N LEU A 162 -3.53 9.31 6.50
CA LEU A 162 -3.75 9.00 7.93
C LEU A 162 -4.91 8.02 8.17
N PRO A 163 -6.15 8.30 7.72
CA PRO A 163 -7.25 7.36 7.91
C PRO A 163 -7.02 6.04 7.15
N VAL A 164 -6.39 6.09 5.97
CA VAL A 164 -6.01 4.87 5.23
C VAL A 164 -5.02 4.02 6.03
N TYR A 165 -3.97 4.63 6.58
CA TYR A 165 -3.01 3.93 7.43
C TYR A 165 -3.67 3.30 8.65
N LEU A 166 -4.57 4.01 9.33
CA LEU A 166 -5.31 3.49 10.46
C LEU A 166 -6.20 2.30 10.07
N LEU A 167 -6.86 2.37 8.91
CA LEU A 167 -7.70 1.28 8.39
C LEU A 167 -6.86 0.03 8.11
N VAL A 168 -5.74 0.18 7.40
CA VAL A 168 -4.83 -0.94 7.08
C VAL A 168 -4.19 -1.48 8.37
N ARG A 169 -3.81 -0.62 9.30
CA ARG A 169 -3.30 -1.03 10.63
C ARG A 169 -4.36 -1.77 11.43
N PHE A 170 -5.63 -1.36 11.36
CA PHE A 170 -6.73 -2.05 12.04
C PHE A 170 -6.96 -3.44 11.45
N ILE A 171 -6.96 -3.57 10.12
CA ILE A 171 -7.03 -4.86 9.42
C ILE A 171 -5.83 -5.73 9.81
N SER A 172 -4.61 -5.20 9.71
CA SER A 172 -3.38 -5.91 10.07
C SER A 172 -3.37 -6.35 11.53
N MET A 173 -3.81 -5.51 12.47
CA MET A 173 -3.91 -5.85 13.90
C MET A 173 -5.03 -6.85 14.20
N SER A 174 -6.15 -6.78 13.48
CA SER A 174 -7.27 -7.71 13.63
C SER A 174 -6.91 -9.13 13.15
N PHE A 175 -6.02 -9.23 12.15
CA PHE A 175 -5.62 -10.50 11.55
C PHE A 175 -4.22 -11.01 11.94
N ARG A 176 -3.34 -10.20 12.56
CA ARG A 176 -2.08 -10.66 13.19
C ARG A 176 -2.38 -11.28 14.57
N PRO A 177 -2.30 -12.62 14.73
CA PRO A 177 -2.43 -13.22 16.05
C PRO A 177 -1.24 -12.81 16.95
N LYS A 178 -1.51 -12.68 18.25
CA LYS A 178 -0.55 -12.46 19.37
C LYS A 178 0.67 -13.40 19.40
N GLU A 179 0.75 -14.40 18.53
CA GLU A 179 1.71 -15.51 18.58
C GLU A 179 2.94 -15.29 17.69
N GLU A 180 2.81 -14.60 16.54
CA GLU A 180 3.98 -14.13 15.76
C GLU A 180 4.70 -13.00 16.48
N ARG A 181 3.97 -12.15 17.23
CA ARG A 181 4.58 -11.15 18.12
C ARG A 181 5.40 -11.80 19.22
N ARG A 182 4.95 -12.93 19.79
CA ARG A 182 5.72 -13.73 20.76
C ARG A 182 6.90 -14.48 20.14
N LEU A 183 6.85 -14.81 18.84
CA LEU A 183 7.96 -15.43 18.12
C LEU A 183 9.00 -14.38 17.69
N GLU A 184 8.57 -13.20 17.22
CA GLU A 184 9.43 -12.05 16.94
C GLU A 184 10.04 -11.50 18.25
N GLU A 185 9.27 -11.41 19.34
CA GLU A 185 9.78 -11.06 20.68
C GLU A 185 10.74 -12.15 21.21
N ALA A 186 10.43 -13.44 21.08
CA ALA A 186 11.34 -14.50 21.51
C ALA A 186 12.60 -14.63 20.64
N VAL A 187 12.55 -14.26 19.36
CA VAL A 187 13.72 -14.21 18.47
C VAL A 187 14.56 -12.97 18.75
N ALA A 188 13.94 -11.81 19.02
CA ALA A 188 14.64 -10.59 19.43
C ALA A 188 15.31 -10.75 20.81
N ASP A 189 14.62 -11.37 21.77
CA ASP A 189 15.15 -11.69 23.11
C ASP A 189 16.32 -12.68 23.00
N SER A 190 16.26 -13.67 22.11
CA SER A 190 17.39 -14.59 21.87
C SER A 190 18.58 -13.96 21.15
N SER A 191 18.37 -12.96 20.29
CA SER A 191 19.47 -12.26 19.63
C SER A 191 20.17 -11.26 20.55
N ASP A 192 19.44 -10.68 21.51
CA ASP A 192 20.01 -9.80 22.54
C ASP A 192 20.75 -10.59 23.65
N GLU A 193 20.49 -11.90 23.82
CA GLU A 193 21.22 -12.80 24.72
C GLU A 193 22.50 -13.42 24.08
N GLU A 194 22.65 -13.36 22.76
CA GLU A 194 23.83 -13.88 22.02
C GLU A 194 24.91 -12.81 21.74
N GLU A 195 24.67 -11.54 22.08
CA GLU A 195 25.66 -10.42 22.06
C GLU A 195 26.26 -10.14 23.46
#